data_AF-A0A6B3H8F1-F1
#
_entry.id   AF-A0A6B3H8F1-F1
#
_cell.length_a   1.000
_cell.length_b   1.000
_cell.length_c   1.000
_cell.angle_alpha   90.00
_cell.angle_beta   90.00
_cell.angle_gamma   90.00
#
_symmetry.space_group_name_H-M   'P 1'
#
loop_
_entity.id
_entity.type
_entity.pdbx_description
1 polymer ?
#
loop_
_entity_poly.entity_id
_entity_poly.type
_entity_poly.pdbx_seq_one_letter_code
_entity_poly.pdbx_strand_id
1 'polypeptide(L)'
;MKARATAMADAVDEQVSRSLTALKARTVRRWSDVLTGIGIARSVTSTVERHMATAVTYVVNDTLQMTVRMVGGMRLWIAEADACVTCSAYSGLLADAGTSFPGGLSWDPGQRADGADRIDSPPVHPRCRCRVLPWLPRWSAGQVPLPLHLQRQARSNIAHGHARPSESRAARIRAAAELLRSGVDLPPDVRAAAQRAVRSRRFAAA
;
A
#
# COMPACT_ATOMS: atom_id res chain seq x y z
N MET A 1 5.13 6.51 -20.56
CA MET A 1 5.76 5.17 -20.60
C MET A 1 7.26 5.22 -20.87
N LYS A 2 7.73 5.88 -21.94
CA LYS A 2 9.17 6.00 -22.28
C LYS A 2 10.06 6.44 -21.10
N ALA A 3 9.72 7.54 -20.42
CA ALA A 3 10.48 8.03 -19.26
C ALA A 3 10.58 7.01 -18.10
N ARG A 4 9.53 6.20 -17.88
CA ARG A 4 9.53 5.17 -16.83
C ARG A 4 10.39 3.96 -17.24
N ALA A 5 10.40 3.60 -18.52
CA ALA A 5 11.29 2.56 -19.04
C ALA A 5 12.76 2.98 -18.94
N THR A 6 13.08 4.24 -19.26
CA THR A 6 14.42 4.82 -19.08
C THR A 6 14.83 4.79 -17.60
N ALA A 7 13.97 5.26 -16.68
CA ALA A 7 14.28 5.23 -15.24
C ALA A 7 14.52 3.80 -14.71
N MET A 8 13.88 2.78 -15.29
CA MET A 8 14.13 1.38 -14.92
C MET A 8 15.50 0.89 -15.42
N ALA A 9 15.89 1.25 -16.65
CA ALA A 9 17.21 0.94 -17.18
C ALA A 9 18.30 1.62 -16.34
N ASP A 10 18.14 2.91 -16.03
CA ASP A 10 19.08 3.66 -15.20
C ASP A 10 19.23 3.04 -13.80
N ALA A 11 18.13 2.60 -13.18
CA ALA A 11 18.16 1.93 -11.87
C ALA A 11 18.89 0.58 -11.89
N VAL A 12 18.79 -0.16 -12.99
CA VAL A 12 19.54 -1.42 -13.20
C VAL A 12 21.03 -1.10 -13.37
N ASP A 13 21.37 -0.14 -14.21
CA ASP A 13 22.76 0.25 -14.48
C ASP A 13 23.46 0.78 -13.22
N GLU A 14 22.76 1.60 -12.42
CA GLU A 14 23.27 2.09 -11.13
C GLU A 14 23.57 0.92 -10.17
N GLN A 15 22.71 -0.09 -10.13
CA GLN A 15 22.88 -1.24 -9.25
C GLN A 15 24.02 -2.15 -9.71
N VAL A 16 24.17 -2.37 -11.02
CA VAL A 16 25.31 -3.08 -11.62
C VAL A 16 26.61 -2.35 -11.30
N SER A 17 26.65 -1.04 -11.49
CA SER A 17 27.82 -0.20 -11.21
C SER A 17 28.23 -0.25 -9.73
N ARG A 18 27.24 -0.21 -8.82
CA ARG A 18 27.46 -0.40 -7.37
C ARG A 18 28.03 -1.78 -7.04
N SER A 19 27.48 -2.84 -7.62
CA SER A 19 27.96 -4.21 -7.42
C SER A 19 29.41 -4.38 -7.91
N LEU A 20 29.71 -3.92 -9.12
CA LEU A 20 31.05 -4.00 -9.70
C LEU A 20 32.06 -3.19 -8.88
N THR A 21 31.64 -2.02 -8.35
CA THR A 21 32.50 -1.21 -7.48
C THR A 21 32.78 -1.88 -6.14
N ALA A 22 31.80 -2.55 -5.54
CA ALA A 22 31.98 -3.33 -4.31
C ALA A 22 32.94 -4.52 -4.51
N LEU A 23 32.99 -5.09 -5.71
CA LEU A 23 33.83 -6.24 -6.06
C LEU A 23 35.23 -5.88 -6.60
N LYS A 24 35.62 -4.60 -6.63
CA LYS A 24 36.97 -4.20 -7.06
C LYS A 24 38.03 -4.78 -6.11
N ALA A 25 39.16 -5.23 -6.66
CA ALA A 25 40.24 -5.88 -5.90
C ALA A 25 40.79 -5.04 -4.73
N ARG A 26 40.77 -3.70 -4.84
CA ARG A 26 41.18 -2.78 -3.77
C ARG A 26 40.21 -2.72 -2.58
N THR A 27 38.96 -3.14 -2.78
CA THR A 27 37.86 -3.07 -1.82
C THR A 27 37.63 -4.41 -1.12
N VAL A 28 37.94 -5.52 -1.80
CA VAL A 28 37.78 -6.87 -1.27
C VAL A 28 39.00 -7.26 -0.43
N ARG A 29 38.82 -7.36 0.89
CA ARG A 29 39.85 -7.80 1.84
C ARG A 29 39.53 -9.13 2.49
N ARG A 30 38.25 -9.51 2.51
CA ARG A 30 37.74 -10.73 3.15
C ARG A 30 36.62 -11.36 2.31
N TRP A 31 36.33 -12.63 2.57
CA TRP A 31 35.23 -13.35 1.92
C TRP A 31 33.86 -12.67 2.13
N SER A 32 33.64 -12.02 3.28
CA SER A 32 32.44 -11.22 3.56
C SER A 32 32.20 -10.10 2.55
N ASP A 33 33.26 -9.54 1.97
CA ASP A 33 33.16 -8.45 1.00
C ASP A 33 32.68 -8.98 -0.35
N VAL A 34 33.13 -10.19 -0.72
CA VAL A 34 32.63 -10.91 -1.90
C VAL A 34 31.15 -11.24 -1.73
N LEU A 35 30.75 -11.79 -0.57
CA LEU A 35 29.34 -12.08 -0.27
C LEU A 35 28.47 -10.82 -0.30
N THR A 36 28.99 -9.69 0.17
CA THR A 36 28.32 -8.38 0.09
C THR A 36 28.11 -7.95 -1.35
N GLY A 37 29.14 -8.04 -2.20
CA GLY A 37 29.03 -7.74 -3.63
C GLY A 37 28.00 -8.63 -4.35
N ILE A 38 27.99 -9.94 -4.06
CA ILE A 38 26.96 -10.87 -4.57
C ILE A 38 25.57 -10.48 -4.08
N GLY A 39 25.43 -10.06 -2.81
CA GLY A 39 24.18 -9.57 -2.26
C GLY A 39 23.64 -8.34 -2.99
N ILE A 40 24.52 -7.38 -3.30
CA ILE A 40 24.20 -6.17 -4.09
C ILE A 40 23.78 -6.53 -5.51
N ALA A 41 24.46 -7.50 -6.15
CA ALA A 41 24.07 -8.00 -7.47
C ALA A 41 22.67 -8.64 -7.42
N ARG A 42 22.41 -9.50 -6.44
CA ARG A 42 21.12 -10.20 -6.31
C ARG A 42 19.96 -9.27 -5.98
N SER A 43 20.21 -8.14 -5.32
CA SER A 43 19.14 -7.18 -5.03
C SER A 43 18.61 -6.46 -6.29
N VAL A 44 19.32 -6.51 -7.43
CA VAL A 44 18.83 -6.00 -8.73
C VAL A 44 17.45 -6.58 -9.05
N THR A 45 17.26 -7.89 -8.91
CA THR A 45 15.99 -8.56 -9.22
C THR A 45 14.85 -7.99 -8.38
N SER A 46 15.06 -7.84 -7.07
CA SER A 46 14.06 -7.25 -6.17
C SER A 46 13.74 -5.79 -6.51
N THR A 47 14.72 -5.02 -6.98
CA THR A 47 14.53 -3.64 -7.45
C THR A 47 13.72 -3.59 -8.73
N VAL A 48 14.04 -4.44 -9.72
CA VAL A 48 13.31 -4.54 -10.99
C VAL A 48 11.85 -4.93 -10.75
N GLU A 49 11.61 -6.00 -9.99
CA GLU A 49 10.25 -6.43 -9.64
C GLU A 49 9.44 -5.32 -8.97
N ARG A 50 10.09 -4.57 -8.07
CA ARG A 50 9.48 -3.45 -7.36
C ARG A 50 9.08 -2.34 -8.34
N HIS A 51 9.95 -1.98 -9.28
CA HIS A 51 9.66 -0.97 -10.29
C HIS A 51 8.57 -1.43 -11.26
N MET A 52 8.65 -2.67 -11.76
CA MET A 52 7.62 -3.23 -12.63
C MET A 52 6.24 -3.24 -11.96
N ALA A 53 6.14 -3.76 -10.73
CA ALA A 53 4.88 -3.77 -9.99
C ALA A 53 4.31 -2.36 -9.80
N THR A 54 5.17 -1.39 -9.52
CA THR A 54 4.77 0.02 -9.36
C THR A 54 4.29 0.61 -10.68
N ALA A 55 5.01 0.39 -11.78
CA ALA A 55 4.67 0.87 -13.11
C ALA A 55 3.34 0.30 -13.62
N VAL A 56 3.11 -1.00 -13.43
CA VAL A 56 1.84 -1.65 -13.77
C VAL A 56 0.69 -1.03 -13.00
N THR A 57 0.83 -0.85 -11.69
CA THR A 57 -0.23 -0.22 -10.86
C THR A 57 -0.50 1.22 -11.30
N TYR A 58 0.52 1.99 -11.67
CA TYR A 58 0.30 3.33 -12.26
C TYR A 58 -0.53 3.26 -13.53
N VAL A 59 -0.18 2.39 -14.49
CA VAL A 59 -0.92 2.27 -15.76
C VAL A 59 -2.38 1.88 -15.52
N VAL A 60 -2.60 0.92 -14.63
CA VAL A 60 -3.95 0.49 -14.26
C VAL A 60 -4.76 1.66 -13.69
N ASN A 61 -4.18 2.43 -12.77
CA ASN A 61 -4.87 3.56 -12.16
C ASN A 61 -5.03 4.75 -13.11
N ASP A 62 -4.05 5.06 -13.96
CA ASP A 62 -4.17 6.08 -15.01
C ASP A 62 -5.35 5.76 -15.94
N THR A 63 -5.45 4.50 -16.38
CA THR A 63 -6.54 4.02 -17.23
C THR A 63 -7.89 4.16 -16.53
N LEU A 64 -7.99 3.74 -15.27
CA LEU A 64 -9.24 3.84 -14.52
C LEU A 64 -9.65 5.29 -14.23
N GLN A 65 -8.68 6.18 -14.02
CA GLN A 65 -8.94 7.61 -13.89
C GLN A 65 -9.50 8.21 -15.18
N MET A 66 -8.99 7.80 -16.35
CA MET A 66 -9.58 8.19 -17.63
C MET A 66 -11.03 7.70 -17.74
N THR A 67 -11.30 6.46 -17.31
CA THR A 67 -12.68 5.93 -17.26
C THR A 67 -13.59 6.75 -16.35
N VAL A 68 -13.10 7.20 -15.18
CA VAL A 68 -13.89 8.08 -14.29
C VAL A 68 -14.31 9.37 -15.00
N ARG A 69 -13.38 10.00 -15.74
CA ARG A 69 -13.67 11.22 -16.49
C ARG A 69 -14.70 10.99 -17.60
N MET A 70 -14.62 9.86 -18.31
CA MET A 70 -15.55 9.52 -19.40
C MET A 70 -16.97 9.20 -18.89
N VAL A 71 -17.06 8.47 -17.77
CA VAL A 71 -18.35 8.04 -17.21
C VAL A 71 -19.03 9.14 -16.38
N GLY A 72 -18.27 10.16 -15.97
CA GLY A 72 -18.81 11.31 -15.23
C GLY A 72 -19.18 10.98 -13.79
N GLY A 73 -18.25 10.44 -13.01
CA GLY A 73 -18.49 10.01 -11.63
C GLY A 73 -17.39 10.38 -10.64
N MET A 74 -17.52 9.86 -9.43
CA MET A 74 -16.49 9.97 -8.38
C MET A 74 -15.41 8.91 -8.56
N ARG A 75 -14.30 9.14 -7.89
CA ARG A 75 -13.14 8.25 -7.78
C ARG A 75 -13.25 7.51 -6.46
N LEU A 76 -13.44 6.19 -6.51
CA LEU A 76 -13.52 5.34 -5.33
C LEU A 76 -12.23 4.58 -5.12
N TRP A 77 -11.58 4.78 -3.99
CA TRP A 77 -10.37 4.03 -3.64
C TRP A 77 -10.71 2.63 -3.10
N ILE A 78 -10.11 1.61 -3.72
CA ILE A 78 -10.27 0.21 -3.33
C ILE A 78 -8.93 -0.33 -2.87
N ALA A 79 -8.86 -0.65 -1.59
CA ALA A 79 -7.76 -1.40 -1.01
C ALA A 79 -8.01 -2.91 -1.18
N GLU A 80 -6.94 -3.68 -1.38
CA GLU A 80 -7.01 -5.15 -1.31
C GLU A 80 -7.40 -5.60 0.10
N ALA A 81 -7.97 -6.81 0.22
CA ALA A 81 -8.40 -7.33 1.51
C ALA A 81 -7.24 -7.43 2.53
N ASP A 82 -6.04 -7.78 2.08
CA ASP A 82 -4.83 -7.87 2.90
C ASP A 82 -3.99 -6.57 2.88
N ALA A 83 -4.52 -5.46 2.38
CA ALA A 83 -3.77 -4.21 2.20
C ALA A 83 -3.09 -3.72 3.49
N CYS A 84 -2.01 -2.97 3.35
CA CYS A 84 -1.28 -2.48 4.51
C CYS A 84 -2.06 -1.42 5.30
N VAL A 85 -1.64 -1.11 6.53
CA VAL A 85 -2.26 -0.10 7.42
C VAL A 85 -2.47 1.27 6.75
N THR A 86 -1.57 1.68 5.85
CA THR A 86 -1.67 2.91 5.06
C THR A 86 -2.81 2.80 4.05
N CYS A 87 -2.74 1.81 3.15
CA CYS A 87 -3.72 1.64 2.09
C CYS A 87 -5.14 1.33 2.62
N SER A 88 -5.26 0.59 3.72
CA SER A 88 -6.55 0.32 4.37
C SER A 88 -7.21 1.60 4.89
N ALA A 89 -6.46 2.66 5.20
CA ALA A 89 -7.01 3.95 5.61
C ALA A 89 -7.71 4.70 4.46
N TYR A 90 -7.33 4.39 3.21
CA TYR A 90 -7.96 4.96 2.02
C TYR A 90 -9.17 4.16 1.53
N SER A 91 -9.37 2.93 2.01
CA SER A 91 -10.41 2.03 1.51
C SER A 91 -11.80 2.66 1.62
N GLY A 92 -12.48 2.79 0.49
CA GLY A 92 -13.82 3.37 0.42
C GLY A 92 -13.88 4.90 0.50
N LEU A 93 -12.73 5.60 0.41
CA LEU A 93 -12.73 7.04 0.23
C LEU A 93 -13.18 7.42 -1.18
N LEU A 94 -13.90 8.54 -1.26
CA LEU A 94 -14.36 9.15 -2.50
C LEU A 94 -13.61 10.46 -2.73
N ALA A 95 -13.32 10.75 -3.99
CA ALA A 95 -12.86 12.05 -4.47
C ALA A 95 -13.58 12.39 -5.77
N ASP A 96 -13.85 13.67 -6.03
CA ASP A 96 -14.44 14.08 -7.30
C ASP A 96 -13.45 13.86 -8.46
N ALA A 97 -13.97 13.75 -9.67
CA ALA A 97 -13.14 13.67 -10.87
C ALA A 97 -12.18 14.88 -10.94
N GLY A 98 -10.89 14.61 -11.11
CA GLY A 98 -9.86 15.65 -11.15
C GLY A 98 -9.40 16.16 -9.78
N THR A 99 -10.00 15.72 -8.68
CA THR A 99 -9.52 16.03 -7.33
C THR A 99 -8.68 14.90 -6.75
N SER A 100 -7.66 15.25 -5.96
CA SER A 100 -6.76 14.29 -5.30
C SER A 100 -7.34 13.83 -3.96
N PHE A 101 -6.97 12.63 -3.50
CA PHE A 101 -7.23 12.15 -2.14
C PHE A 101 -6.32 12.85 -1.11
N PRO A 102 -6.69 12.87 0.18
CA PRO A 102 -5.81 13.37 1.23
C PRO A 102 -4.47 12.63 1.28
N GLY A 103 -3.38 13.32 1.57
CA GLY A 103 -2.07 12.71 1.82
C GLY A 103 -1.95 12.10 3.21
N GLY A 104 -0.99 11.18 3.39
CA GLY A 104 -0.50 10.79 4.71
C GLY A 104 -1.44 9.98 5.60
N LEU A 105 -2.52 9.40 5.07
CA LEU A 105 -3.46 8.62 5.87
C LEU A 105 -2.87 7.25 6.25
N SER A 106 -3.07 6.84 7.50
CA SER A 106 -2.74 5.50 7.97
C SER A 106 -3.55 5.14 9.22
N TRP A 107 -3.88 3.85 9.34
CA TRP A 107 -4.39 3.31 10.60
C TRP A 107 -3.30 3.16 11.66
N ASP A 108 -2.03 3.02 11.28
CA ASP A 108 -0.90 3.07 12.23
C ASP A 108 -0.53 4.53 12.47
N PRO A 109 -0.72 5.08 13.69
CA PRO A 109 -0.40 6.47 13.99
C PRO A 109 1.06 6.82 13.73
N GLY A 110 1.98 5.85 13.90
CA GLY A 110 3.41 6.06 13.63
C GLY A 110 3.77 6.14 12.14
N GLN A 111 2.80 5.94 11.25
CA GLN A 111 2.94 6.07 9.80
C GLN A 111 2.04 7.16 9.22
N ARG A 112 1.38 7.96 10.06
CA ARG A 112 0.66 9.15 9.60
C ARG A 112 1.67 10.24 9.28
N ALA A 113 1.38 11.02 8.25
CA ALA A 113 2.18 12.16 7.85
C ALA A 113 1.24 13.36 7.65
N ASP A 114 1.03 14.11 8.73
CA ASP A 114 0.19 15.30 8.70
C ASP A 114 0.79 16.33 7.73
N GLY A 115 -0.05 16.93 6.88
CA GLY A 115 0.40 17.88 5.85
C GLY A 115 1.11 17.22 4.66
N ALA A 116 1.12 15.90 4.54
CA ALA A 116 1.63 15.24 3.35
C ALA A 116 0.86 15.65 2.09
N ASP A 117 1.57 15.70 0.98
CA ASP A 117 1.00 16.04 -0.33
C ASP A 117 -0.19 15.14 -0.66
N ARG A 118 -1.19 15.75 -1.30
CA ARG A 118 -2.36 15.02 -1.76
C ARG A 118 -1.95 13.96 -2.79
N ILE A 119 -2.67 12.85 -2.78
CA ILE A 119 -2.36 11.70 -3.62
C ILE A 119 -3.44 11.58 -4.69
N ASP A 120 -3.03 11.58 -5.95
CA ASP A 120 -3.98 11.37 -7.03
C ASP A 120 -4.52 9.95 -7.00
N SER A 121 -3.68 8.93 -7.10
CA SER A 121 -4.12 7.53 -7.09
C SER A 121 -3.05 6.63 -6.49
N PRO A 122 -3.37 5.34 -6.23
CA PRO A 122 -2.34 4.34 -6.06
C PRO A 122 -1.35 4.34 -7.25
N PRO A 123 -0.11 3.84 -7.03
CA PRO A 123 0.41 3.24 -5.80
C PRO A 123 0.94 4.28 -4.78
N VAL A 124 0.63 4.11 -3.49
CA VAL A 124 1.18 4.93 -2.38
C VAL A 124 2.59 4.50 -1.97
N HIS A 125 2.94 3.25 -2.24
CA HIS A 125 4.24 2.67 -1.91
C HIS A 125 4.56 1.56 -2.92
N PRO A 126 5.81 1.09 -2.99
CA PRO A 126 6.15 0.02 -3.91
C PRO A 126 5.35 -1.25 -3.66
N ARG A 127 5.05 -2.00 -4.74
CA ARG A 127 4.19 -3.20 -4.73
C ARG A 127 2.77 -2.97 -4.19
N CYS A 128 2.27 -1.74 -4.15
CA CYS A 128 0.86 -1.50 -3.86
C CYS A 128 -0.01 -2.07 -4.99
N ARG A 129 -1.10 -2.76 -4.62
CA ARG A 129 -2.07 -3.37 -5.54
C ARG A 129 -3.43 -2.65 -5.54
N CYS A 130 -3.55 -1.58 -4.75
CA CYS A 130 -4.80 -0.83 -4.63
C CYS A 130 -5.13 -0.13 -5.96
N ARG A 131 -6.42 0.17 -6.16
CA ARG A 131 -6.92 0.79 -7.38
C ARG A 131 -8.00 1.83 -7.11
N VAL A 132 -8.18 2.76 -8.03
CA VAL A 132 -9.29 3.71 -8.04
C VAL A 132 -10.30 3.26 -9.10
N LEU A 133 -11.55 3.02 -8.72
CA LEU A 133 -12.63 2.73 -9.68
C LEU A 133 -13.55 3.95 -9.85
N PRO A 134 -14.19 4.10 -11.03
CA PRO A 134 -15.33 4.99 -11.14
C PRO A 134 -16.44 4.56 -10.17
N TRP A 135 -17.11 5.54 -9.57
CA TRP A 135 -18.26 5.31 -8.72
C TRP A 135 -19.36 6.34 -9.02
N LEU A 136 -20.56 5.83 -9.22
CA LEU A 136 -21.78 6.62 -9.35
C LEU A 136 -22.76 6.17 -8.27
N PRO A 137 -23.43 7.07 -7.53
CA PRO A 137 -24.40 6.69 -6.50
C PRO A 137 -25.49 5.73 -7.02
N ARG A 138 -25.92 5.90 -8.27
CA ARG A 138 -26.89 5.03 -8.95
C ARG A 138 -26.41 3.58 -9.20
N TRP A 139 -25.13 3.29 -9.01
CA TRP A 139 -24.60 1.91 -9.08
C TRP A 139 -24.77 1.15 -7.77
N SER A 140 -25.33 1.77 -6.73
CA SER A 140 -25.68 1.08 -5.50
C SER A 140 -26.83 0.09 -5.77
N ALA A 141 -26.50 -1.21 -5.80
CA ALA A 141 -27.47 -2.29 -6.02
C ALA A 141 -27.97 -2.94 -4.71
N GLY A 142 -27.47 -2.50 -3.55
CA GLY A 142 -27.80 -3.07 -2.23
C GLY A 142 -28.04 -2.00 -1.17
N GLN A 143 -28.39 -2.46 0.05
CA GLN A 143 -28.73 -1.58 1.18
C GLN A 143 -27.54 -0.75 1.69
N VAL A 144 -26.30 -1.24 1.53
CA VAL A 144 -25.09 -0.55 1.94
C VAL A 144 -24.31 -0.14 0.68
N PRO A 145 -24.08 1.16 0.44
CA PRO A 145 -23.26 1.61 -0.68
C PRO A 145 -21.85 1.01 -0.63
N LEU A 146 -21.30 0.66 -1.79
CA LEU A 146 -19.97 0.05 -1.90
C LEU A 146 -18.86 0.81 -1.14
N PRO A 147 -18.78 2.16 -1.16
CA PRO A 147 -17.79 2.90 -0.39
C PRO A 147 -17.85 2.58 1.11
N LEU A 148 -19.05 2.54 1.69
CA LEU A 148 -19.24 2.22 3.11
C LEU A 148 -18.93 0.75 3.41
N HIS A 149 -19.26 -0.16 2.49
CA HIS A 149 -18.89 -1.56 2.60
C HIS A 149 -17.36 -1.74 2.66
N LEU A 150 -16.62 -1.06 1.77
CA LEU A 150 -15.15 -1.10 1.72
C LEU A 150 -14.51 -0.52 2.98
N GLN A 151 -15.08 0.53 3.58
CA GLN A 151 -14.63 1.07 4.86
C GLN A 151 -14.84 0.06 6.00
N ARG A 152 -16.01 -0.58 6.07
CA ARG A 152 -16.31 -1.62 7.07
C ARG A 152 -15.39 -2.83 6.93
N GLN A 153 -15.18 -3.29 5.69
CA GLN A 153 -14.27 -4.39 5.39
C GLN A 153 -12.84 -4.06 5.82
N ALA A 154 -12.33 -2.86 5.48
CA ALA A 154 -10.98 -2.46 5.90
C ALA A 154 -10.81 -2.45 7.42
N ARG A 155 -11.80 -1.95 8.16
CA ARG A 155 -11.79 -1.98 9.64
C ARG A 155 -11.79 -3.41 10.18
N SER A 156 -12.61 -4.28 9.60
CA SER A 156 -12.62 -5.71 9.95
C SER A 156 -11.25 -6.36 9.70
N ASN A 157 -10.62 -6.06 8.56
CA ASN A 157 -9.31 -6.60 8.21
C ASN A 157 -8.21 -6.14 9.17
N ILE A 158 -8.22 -4.87 9.59
CA ILE A 158 -7.33 -4.36 10.65
C ILE A 158 -7.56 -5.12 11.96
N ALA A 159 -8.81 -5.27 12.38
CA ALA A 159 -9.18 -5.90 13.65
C ALA A 159 -8.82 -7.40 13.71
N HIS A 160 -8.96 -8.11 12.59
CA HIS A 160 -8.61 -9.52 12.46
C HIS A 160 -7.14 -9.75 12.10
N GLY A 161 -6.40 -8.70 11.77
CA GLY A 161 -4.98 -8.80 11.44
C GLY A 161 -4.68 -9.29 10.03
N HIS A 162 -5.66 -9.26 9.13
CA HIS A 162 -5.44 -9.56 7.71
C HIS A 162 -4.47 -8.53 7.15
N ALA A 163 -3.27 -8.97 6.79
CA ALA A 163 -2.17 -8.11 6.36
C ALA A 163 -1.30 -8.82 5.33
N ARG A 164 -0.60 -8.03 4.51
CA ARG A 164 0.44 -8.59 3.64
C ARG A 164 1.59 -9.16 4.46
N PRO A 165 2.30 -10.19 3.96
CA PRO A 165 3.47 -10.76 4.64
C PRO A 165 4.59 -9.74 4.93
N SER A 166 4.67 -8.67 4.12
CA SER A 166 5.68 -7.61 4.28
C SER A 166 5.31 -6.54 5.31
N GLU A 167 4.09 -6.57 5.86
CA GLU A 167 3.71 -5.61 6.89
C GLU A 167 4.27 -6.03 8.26
N SER A 168 4.81 -5.05 8.99
CA SER A 168 5.18 -5.26 10.39
C SER A 168 3.96 -5.59 11.24
N ARG A 169 3.97 -6.73 11.92
CA ARG A 169 2.96 -7.09 12.91
C ARG A 169 2.78 -6.00 13.98
N ALA A 170 3.85 -5.31 14.37
CA ALA A 170 3.75 -4.21 15.33
C ALA A 170 2.93 -3.03 14.78
N ALA A 171 3.08 -2.70 13.49
CA ALA A 171 2.26 -1.70 12.82
C ALA A 171 0.78 -2.10 12.83
N ARG A 172 0.47 -3.36 12.50
CA ARG A 172 -0.91 -3.86 12.53
C ARG A 172 -1.54 -3.81 13.93
N ILE A 173 -0.78 -4.13 14.97
CA ILE A 173 -1.25 -4.05 16.36
C ILE A 173 -1.54 -2.60 16.76
N ARG A 174 -0.66 -1.66 16.40
CA ARG A 174 -0.90 -0.23 16.63
C ARG A 174 -2.14 0.26 15.88
N ALA A 175 -2.34 -0.21 14.65
CA ALA A 175 -3.54 0.08 13.88
C ALA A 175 -4.82 -0.46 14.53
N ALA A 176 -4.79 -1.69 15.06
CA ALA A 176 -5.93 -2.23 15.82
C ALA A 176 -6.20 -1.43 17.10
N ALA A 177 -5.16 -0.98 17.79
CA ALA A 177 -5.29 -0.13 18.97
C ALA A 177 -5.88 1.25 18.64
N GLU A 178 -5.42 1.87 17.55
CA GLU A 178 -5.99 3.12 17.03
C GLU A 178 -7.45 2.94 16.61
N LEU A 179 -7.78 1.85 15.93
CA LEU A 179 -9.15 1.53 15.54
C LEU A 179 -10.08 1.47 16.76
N LEU A 180 -9.66 0.82 17.84
CA LEU A 180 -10.41 0.79 19.11
C LEU A 180 -10.54 2.17 19.76
N ARG A 181 -9.50 3.01 19.69
CA ARG A 181 -9.52 4.37 20.25
C ARG A 181 -10.37 5.35 19.47
N SER A 182 -10.50 5.16 18.15
CA SER A 182 -11.24 6.06 17.26
C SER A 182 -12.74 6.16 17.57
N GLY A 183 -13.29 5.25 18.39
CA GLY A 183 -14.71 5.24 18.75
C GLY A 183 -15.63 4.84 17.60
N VAL A 184 -15.08 4.43 16.45
CA VAL A 184 -15.86 3.94 15.31
C VAL A 184 -16.72 2.76 15.76
N ASP A 185 -17.97 2.75 15.29
CA ASP A 185 -18.86 1.63 15.53
C ASP A 185 -18.34 0.38 14.81
N LEU A 186 -18.16 -0.69 15.60
CA LEU A 186 -17.61 -1.96 15.17
C LEU A 186 -18.54 -3.06 15.66
N PRO A 187 -18.84 -4.05 14.81
CA PRO A 187 -19.51 -5.26 15.24
C PRO A 187 -18.84 -5.87 16.49
N PRO A 188 -19.61 -6.44 17.43
CA PRO A 188 -19.07 -6.95 18.69
C PRO A 188 -17.92 -7.95 18.52
N ASP A 189 -18.02 -8.83 17.52
CA ASP A 189 -17.01 -9.81 17.14
C ASP A 189 -15.70 -9.14 16.66
N VAL A 190 -15.82 -8.16 15.75
CA VAL A 190 -14.70 -7.36 15.23
C VAL A 190 -14.00 -6.62 16.36
N ARG A 191 -14.77 -5.99 17.26
CA ARG A 191 -14.23 -5.29 18.43
C ARG A 191 -13.48 -6.26 19.36
N ALA A 192 -14.08 -7.42 19.64
CA ALA A 192 -13.47 -8.42 20.51
C ALA A 192 -12.17 -8.99 19.91
N ALA A 193 -12.12 -9.20 18.58
CA ALA A 193 -10.92 -9.63 17.88
C ALA A 193 -9.78 -8.60 18.04
N ALA A 194 -10.06 -7.32 17.76
CA ALA A 194 -9.07 -6.25 17.94
C ALA A 194 -8.58 -6.14 19.39
N GLN A 195 -9.48 -6.21 20.37
CA GLN A 195 -9.13 -6.16 21.80
C GLN A 195 -8.22 -7.32 22.20
N ARG A 196 -8.54 -8.55 21.77
CA ARG A 196 -7.68 -9.72 22.00
C ARG A 196 -6.30 -9.51 21.39
N ALA A 197 -6.25 -9.00 20.17
CA ALA A 197 -4.99 -8.80 19.46
C ALA A 197 -4.08 -7.76 20.13
N VAL A 198 -4.66 -6.64 20.57
CA VAL A 198 -3.95 -5.58 21.28
C VAL A 198 -3.46 -6.05 22.64
N ARG A 199 -4.31 -6.72 23.44
CA ARG A 199 -3.92 -7.25 24.76
C ARG A 199 -2.80 -8.28 24.68
N SER A 200 -2.89 -9.21 23.74
CA SER A 200 -1.93 -10.30 23.59
C SER A 200 -0.73 -9.96 22.68
N ARG A 201 -0.72 -8.74 22.11
CA ARG A 201 0.24 -8.28 21.09
C ARG A 201 0.40 -9.29 19.94
N ARG A 202 -0.66 -10.01 19.58
CA ARG A 202 -0.66 -11.03 18.52
C ARG A 202 -2.04 -11.21 17.90
N PHE A 203 -2.09 -11.45 16.60
CA PHE A 203 -3.32 -11.92 15.96
C PHE A 203 -3.39 -13.45 16.07
N ALA A 204 -4.61 -13.99 16.03
CA ALA A 204 -4.80 -15.41 15.85
C ALA A 204 -4.21 -15.82 14.48
N ALA A 205 -3.67 -17.03 14.37
CA ALA A 205 -3.34 -17.57 13.06
C ALA A 205 -4.64 -17.68 12.25
N ALA A 206 -4.61 -17.18 11.02
CA ALA A 206 -5.69 -17.33 10.05
C ALA A 206 -5.70 -18.75 9.49
#